data_AF-A0A6G3X731-F1
#
_entry.id   AF-A0A6G3X731-F1
#
_cell.length_a   1.000
_cell.length_b   1.000
_cell.length_c   1.000
_cell.angle_alpha   90.00
_cell.angle_beta   90.00
_cell.angle_gamma   90.00
#
_symmetry.space_group_name_H-M   'P 1'
#
loop_
_entity.id
_entity.type
_entity.pdbx_description
1 polymer ?
#
loop_
_entity_poly.entity_id
_entity_poly.type
_entity_poly.pdbx_seq_one_letter_code
_entity_poly.pdbx_strand_id
1 'polypeptide(L)'
;MAESWTVQRAGPGDAARTQAREQLLEAARELYGVNGYRATAEHDVCAAAGVPVEVLRQEYGSREGLLIALHNRVTTTGLRAAENALLVDGIEDRSIA
;
A
#
# COMPACT_ATOMS: atom_id res chain seq x y z
N MET A 1 -8.61 31.11 22.42
CA MET A 1 -8.90 29.66 22.52
C MET A 1 -8.66 29.07 21.14
N ALA A 2 -7.91 27.98 21.06
CA ALA A 2 -7.04 27.57 19.95
C ALA A 2 -7.61 27.72 18.52
N GLU A 3 -6.88 28.47 17.69
CA GLU A 3 -7.05 28.53 16.25
C GLU A 3 -6.54 27.23 15.64
N SER A 4 -7.46 26.47 15.04
CA SER A 4 -7.20 25.20 14.37
C SER A 4 -6.31 25.41 13.14
N TRP A 5 -5.01 25.21 13.30
CA TRP A 5 -4.11 24.97 12.17
C TRP A 5 -4.36 23.55 11.64
N THR A 6 -5.34 23.40 10.73
CA THR A 6 -5.36 22.25 9.82
C THR A 6 -4.15 22.40 8.91
N VAL A 7 -3.11 21.60 9.16
CA VAL A 7 -1.95 21.56 8.26
C VAL A 7 -2.44 20.92 6.95
N GLN A 8 -2.88 21.71 5.98
CA GLN A 8 -3.06 21.21 4.61
C GLN A 8 -1.68 20.88 4.04
N ARG A 9 -1.23 19.63 4.23
CA ARG A 9 -0.03 19.06 3.60
C ARG A 9 -0.36 18.50 2.22
N ALA A 10 -0.84 19.38 1.34
CA ALA A 10 -1.12 19.07 -0.06
C ALA A 10 -0.20 19.87 -0.99
N GLY A 11 1.06 20.06 -0.59
CA GLY A 11 2.06 20.68 -1.46
C GLY A 11 2.49 19.72 -2.57
N PRO A 12 3.10 20.23 -3.67
CA PRO A 12 3.62 19.38 -4.75
C PRO A 12 4.58 18.27 -4.28
N GLY A 13 5.36 18.53 -3.22
CA GLY A 13 6.24 17.53 -2.60
C GLY A 13 5.48 16.42 -1.85
N ASP A 14 4.31 16.71 -1.31
CA ASP A 14 3.48 15.70 -0.63
C ASP A 14 2.84 14.75 -1.65
N ALA A 15 2.45 15.26 -2.81
CA ALA A 15 1.96 14.46 -3.94
C ALA A 15 3.06 13.54 -4.51
N ALA A 16 4.26 14.09 -4.76
CA ALA A 16 5.40 13.30 -5.24
C ALA A 16 5.79 12.18 -4.27
N ARG A 17 5.79 12.46 -2.96
CA ARG A 17 6.06 11.46 -1.94
C ARG A 17 4.98 10.37 -1.88
N THR A 18 3.72 10.77 -2.01
CA THR A 18 2.59 9.81 -2.05
C THR A 18 2.70 8.91 -3.29
N GLN A 19 3.03 9.47 -4.45
CA GLN A 19 3.29 8.72 -5.68
C GLN A 19 4.41 7.69 -5.47
N ALA A 20 5.54 8.11 -4.90
CA ALA A 20 6.69 7.22 -4.67
C ALA A 20 6.35 6.06 -3.71
N ARG A 21 5.57 6.32 -2.65
CA ARG A 21 5.07 5.26 -1.75
C ARG A 21 4.24 4.23 -2.50
N GLU A 22 3.31 4.67 -3.32
CA GLU A 22 2.46 3.78 -4.12
C GLU A 22 3.27 2.96 -5.12
N GLN A 23 4.23 3.58 -5.82
CA GLN A 23 5.13 2.89 -6.75
C GLN A 23 5.96 1.82 -6.07
N LEU A 24 6.52 2.12 -4.89
CA LEU A 24 7.28 1.15 -4.10
C LEU A 24 6.43 -0.03 -3.62
N LEU A 25 5.21 0.23 -3.15
CA LEU A 25 4.29 -0.83 -2.74
C LEU A 25 3.89 -1.74 -3.90
N GLU A 26 3.66 -1.17 -5.08
CA GLU A 26 3.26 -1.93 -6.25
C GLU A 26 4.41 -2.79 -6.78
N ALA A 27 5.61 -2.21 -6.93
CA ALA A 27 6.80 -2.96 -7.31
C ALA A 27 7.12 -4.09 -6.32
N ALA A 28 6.97 -3.83 -5.02
CA ALA A 28 7.16 -4.84 -3.98
C ALA A 28 6.11 -5.96 -4.08
N ARG A 29 4.84 -5.62 -4.33
CA ARG A 29 3.75 -6.59 -4.51
C ARG A 29 4.06 -7.58 -5.63
N GLU A 30 4.55 -7.07 -6.76
CA GLU A 30 4.90 -7.89 -7.91
C GLU A 30 6.15 -8.74 -7.63
N LEU A 31 7.27 -8.11 -7.27
CA LEU A 31 8.54 -8.82 -7.14
C LEU A 31 8.54 -9.80 -5.97
N TYR A 32 7.99 -9.44 -4.81
CA TYR A 32 7.89 -10.39 -3.69
C TYR A 32 6.91 -11.52 -3.99
N GLY A 33 5.85 -11.26 -4.76
CA GLY A 33 4.88 -12.28 -5.16
C GLY A 33 5.43 -13.27 -6.18
N VAL A 34 6.26 -12.81 -7.12
CA VAL A 34 6.82 -13.64 -8.20
C VAL A 34 8.11 -14.32 -7.78
N ASN A 35 9.05 -13.58 -7.19
CA ASN A 35 10.40 -14.09 -6.88
C ASN A 35 10.55 -14.53 -5.41
N GLY A 36 9.64 -14.11 -4.54
CA GLY A 36 9.78 -14.26 -3.10
C GLY A 36 10.64 -13.16 -2.46
N TYR A 37 10.34 -12.85 -1.19
CA TYR A 37 11.00 -11.78 -0.45
C TYR A 37 12.53 -11.96 -0.34
N ARG A 38 12.98 -13.17 0.01
CA ARG A 38 14.42 -13.42 0.24
C ARG A 38 15.27 -13.24 -1.02
N ALA A 39 14.70 -13.50 -2.20
CA ALA A 39 15.40 -13.43 -3.48
C ALA A 39 15.35 -12.04 -4.14
N THR A 40 14.60 -11.07 -3.59
CA THR A 40 14.36 -9.77 -4.23
C THR A 40 15.16 -8.67 -3.55
N ALA A 41 16.21 -8.10 -4.16
CA ALA A 41 17.01 -7.07 -3.50
C ALA A 41 16.27 -5.72 -3.40
N GLU A 42 16.66 -4.87 -2.46
CA GLU A 42 16.08 -3.52 -2.31
C GLU A 42 16.24 -2.67 -3.58
N HIS A 43 17.40 -2.82 -4.24
CA HIS A 43 17.69 -2.18 -5.52
C HIS A 43 16.69 -2.59 -6.62
N ASP A 44 16.32 -3.87 -6.69
CA ASP A 44 15.42 -4.37 -7.74
C ASP A 44 14.03 -3.76 -7.60
N VAL A 45 13.54 -3.65 -6.36
CA VAL A 45 12.26 -3.00 -6.05
C VAL A 45 12.30 -1.52 -6.41
N CYS A 46 13.38 -0.81 -6.05
CA CYS A 46 13.53 0.61 -6.36
C CYS A 46 13.62 0.86 -7.88
N ALA A 47 14.36 0.01 -8.59
CA ALA A 47 14.48 0.08 -10.04
C ALA A 47 13.13 -0.16 -10.74
N ALA A 48 12.36 -1.15 -10.31
CA ALA A 48 11.02 -1.41 -10.83
C ALA A 48 10.02 -0.28 -10.50
N ALA A 49 10.13 0.32 -9.32
CA ALA A 49 9.33 1.48 -8.91
C ALA A 49 9.74 2.79 -9.59
N GLY A 50 10.92 2.86 -10.21
CA GLY A 50 11.46 4.08 -10.82
C GLY A 50 11.89 5.14 -9.81
N VAL A 51 12.28 4.73 -8.59
CA VAL A 51 12.70 5.65 -7.51
C VAL A 51 14.11 5.35 -7.01
N PRO A 52 14.85 6.34 -6.47
CA PRO A 52 16.13 6.10 -5.81
C PRO A 52 15.97 5.26 -4.53
N VAL A 53 17.00 4.49 -4.18
CA VAL A 53 17.05 3.68 -2.94
C VAL A 53 16.85 4.53 -1.67
N GLU A 54 17.38 5.75 -1.67
CA GLU A 54 17.18 6.72 -0.58
C GLU A 54 15.70 6.99 -0.30
N VAL A 55 14.85 6.99 -1.34
CA VAL A 55 13.40 7.20 -1.17
C VAL A 55 12.77 6.01 -0.44
N LEU A 56 13.14 4.76 -0.77
CA LEU A 56 12.65 3.60 -0.01
C LEU A 56 13.03 3.70 1.46
N ARG A 57 14.28 4.09 1.75
CA ARG A 57 14.76 4.26 3.12
C ARG A 57 14.04 5.38 3.86
N GLN A 58 13.77 6.51 3.21
CA GLN A 58 13.01 7.61 3.81
C GLN A 58 11.55 7.24 4.09
N GLU A 59 10.91 6.51 3.16
CA GLU A 59 9.47 6.23 3.26
C GLU A 59 9.15 4.99 4.12
N TYR A 60 10.02 3.98 4.11
CA TYR A 60 9.76 2.68 4.75
C TYR A 60 10.87 2.23 5.72
N GLY A 61 12.01 2.93 5.78
CA GLY A 61 13.16 2.57 6.63
C GLY A 61 14.00 1.41 6.10
N SER A 62 13.37 0.35 5.63
CA SER A 62 14.04 -0.81 5.04
C SER A 62 13.12 -1.64 4.14
N ARG A 63 13.71 -2.62 3.45
CA ARG A 63 12.98 -3.63 2.69
C ARG A 63 11.99 -4.44 3.56
N GLU A 64 12.35 -4.74 4.80
CA GLU A 64 11.46 -5.35 5.81
C GLU A 64 10.28 -4.41 6.14
N GLY A 65 10.55 -3.12 6.35
CA GLY A 65 9.50 -2.13 6.59
C GLY A 65 8.51 -2.02 5.43
N LEU A 66 9.01 -2.07 4.20
CA LEU A 66 8.19 -2.12 2.98
C LEU A 66 7.35 -3.40 2.91
N LEU A 67 7.90 -4.56 3.27
CA LEU A 67 7.15 -5.82 3.33
C LEU A 67 6.01 -5.75 4.36
N ILE A 68 6.27 -5.20 5.55
CA ILE A 68 5.24 -5.02 6.60
C ILE A 68 4.12 -4.10 6.10
N ALA A 69 4.48 -2.97 5.46
CA ALA A 69 3.50 -2.05 4.89
C ALA A 69 2.65 -2.72 3.80
N LEU A 70 3.28 -3.49 2.91
CA LEU A 70 2.59 -4.27 1.87
C LEU A 70 1.65 -5.30 2.49
N HIS A 71 2.10 -6.06 3.49
CA HIS A 71 1.27 -7.05 4.18
C HIS A 71 0.02 -6.38 4.77
N ASN A 72 0.19 -5.27 5.48
CA ASN A 72 -0.94 -4.53 6.06
C ASN A 72 -1.92 -4.04 4.99
N ARG A 73 -1.42 -3.55 3.84
CA ARG A 73 -2.27 -3.16 2.70
C ARG A 73 -3.07 -4.35 2.18
N VAL A 74 -2.41 -5.46 1.87
CA VAL A 74 -3.06 -6.66 1.31
C VAL A 74 -4.12 -7.20 2.27
N THR A 75 -3.79 -7.32 3.57
CA THR A 75 -4.72 -7.80 4.59
C THR A 75 -5.93 -6.87 4.74
N THR A 76 -5.71 -5.54 4.76
CA THR A 76 -6.79 -4.55 4.87
C THR A 76 -7.68 -4.57 3.62
N THR A 77 -7.09 -4.60 2.43
CA THR A 77 -7.83 -4.66 1.16
C THR A 77 -8.64 -5.95 1.08
N GLY A 78 -8.06 -7.09 1.45
CA GLY A 78 -8.74 -8.38 1.45
C GLY A 78 -9.93 -8.39 2.43
N LEU A 79 -9.74 -7.87 3.64
CA LEU A 79 -10.83 -7.76 4.62
C LEU A 79 -11.97 -6.89 4.10
N ARG A 80 -11.67 -5.70 3.57
CA ARG A 80 -12.69 -4.79 3.01
C ARG A 80 -13.42 -5.40 1.81
N ALA A 81 -12.71 -6.14 0.97
CA ALA A 81 -13.32 -6.83 -0.15
C ALA A 81 -14.29 -7.92 0.32
N ALA A 82 -13.92 -8.68 1.36
CA ALA A 82 -14.78 -9.67 1.97
C ALA A 82 -16.02 -9.03 2.63
N GLU A 83 -15.84 -7.94 3.39
CA GLU A 83 -16.95 -7.15 3.97
C GLU A 83 -17.90 -6.67 2.88
N ASN A 84 -17.38 -6.08 1.80
CA ASN A 84 -18.20 -5.59 0.70
C ASN A 84 -18.99 -6.72 0.02
N ALA A 85 -18.37 -7.89 -0.20
CA ALA A 85 -19.07 -9.03 -0.79
C ALA A 85 -20.21 -9.53 0.11
N LEU A 86 -20.00 -9.57 1.44
CA LEU A 86 -21.03 -9.99 2.40
C LEU A 86 -22.15 -8.96 2.60
N LEU A 87 -21.90 -7.68 2.32
CA LEU A 87 -22.89 -6.60 2.45
C LEU A 87 -23.66 -6.34 1.15
N VAL A 88 -23.07 -6.63 -0.01
CA VAL A 88 -23.74 -6.49 -1.33
C VAL A 88 -24.79 -7.59 -1.54
N ASP A 89 -24.58 -8.78 -0.96
CA ASP A 89 -25.61 -9.81 -0.90
C ASP A 89 -26.49 -9.57 0.33
N GLY A 90 -27.54 -8.76 0.16
CA GLY A 90 -28.66 -8.77 1.09
C GLY A 90 -29.11 -10.22 1.32
N ILE A 91 -29.29 -10.60 2.59
CA ILE A 91 -29.97 -11.84 3.01
C ILE A 91 -31.47 -11.70 2.68
N GLU A 92 -31.80 -11.29 1.45
CA GLU A 92 -33.16 -11.08 0.98
C GLU A 92 -33.34 -11.84 -0.32
N ASP A 93 -34.34 -12.72 -0.28
CA ASP A 93 -34.91 -13.49 -1.37
C ASP A 93 -34.23 -14.81 -1.79
N ARG A 94 -34.08 -15.71 -0.82
CA ARG A 94 -34.39 -17.12 -1.09
C ARG A 94 -35.67 -17.48 -0.36
N SER A 95 -36.78 -16.91 -0.84
CA SER A 95 -38.10 -17.49 -0.62
C SER A 95 -38.06 -18.95 -1.10
N ILE A 96 -38.01 -19.89 -0.16
CA ILE A 96 -38.31 -21.29 -0.45
C ILE A 96 -39.83 -21.37 -0.51
N ALA A 97 -40.36 -21.21 -1.72
CA ALA A 97 -41.66 -21.71 -2.10
C ALA A 97 -41.66 -23.25 -2.13
#